data_AF-A0A2T8KVM7-F1
#
_entry.id   AF-A0A2T8KVM7-F1
#
_cell.length_a   1.000
_cell.length_b   1.000
_cell.length_c   1.000
_cell.angle_alpha   90.00
_cell.angle_beta   90.00
_cell.angle_gamma   90.00
#
_symmetry.space_group_name_H-M   'P 1'
#
loop_
_entity.id
_entity.type
_entity.pdbx_description
1 polymer ?
#
loop_
_entity_poly.entity_id
_entity_poly.type
_entity_poly.pdbx_seq_one_letter_code
_entity_poly.pdbx_strand_id
1 'polypeptide(L)'
;MSKLANMFSALHLDAETSGEDDRADVAQVSSSAEETACREPAQVYNPCKFNQAHTLIVVIPKLQFVSNDFIGNFIPCTDKTEQNDKVIINYEEGTLVSSSGDYKMPLVWIDLEMTGLDIKKDRILEIACIITDGKLTKQIEGPDLVISQSKDCLDNMDEWCKTHHSASGLTERVLQSELSECDAEAQVLDFVRRHVSSGTPLLAGNSVYVDLLFLKKYMPQLAAIFSHVIVDVSSVMALCVRWYPKERKQTPRKQKAHRAMDDIKESIAELKYYKDNIFKPQKSKR
;
A
#
# COMPACT_ATOMS: atom_id res chain seq x y z
N MET A 1 -9.64 14.14 -23.48
CA MET A 1 -10.50 13.95 -22.29
C MET A 1 -10.05 12.65 -21.62
N SER A 2 -9.01 12.71 -20.79
CA SER A 2 -8.16 11.57 -20.42
C SER A 2 -8.72 10.75 -19.25
N LYS A 3 -8.45 9.44 -19.28
CA LYS A 3 -8.75 8.42 -18.25
C LYS A 3 -8.25 8.73 -16.82
N LEU A 4 -7.52 9.83 -16.62
CA LEU A 4 -6.85 10.21 -15.36
C LEU A 4 -7.81 10.72 -14.28
N ALA A 5 -8.92 11.36 -14.64
CA ALA A 5 -9.95 11.74 -13.65
C ALA A 5 -10.69 10.53 -13.07
N ASN A 6 -10.73 9.40 -13.78
CA ASN A 6 -11.55 8.26 -13.40
C ASN A 6 -10.92 7.32 -12.37
N MET A 7 -9.60 7.29 -12.17
CA MET A 7 -9.02 6.42 -11.15
C MET A 7 -9.13 6.99 -9.73
N PHE A 8 -9.11 8.33 -9.58
CA PHE A 8 -9.36 8.98 -8.28
C PHE A 8 -10.86 9.24 -8.03
N SER A 9 -11.68 9.46 -9.07
CA SER A 9 -13.14 9.59 -8.91
C SER A 9 -13.89 8.26 -8.76
N ALA A 10 -13.37 7.11 -9.24
CA ALA A 10 -14.07 5.82 -9.08
C ALA A 10 -14.12 5.29 -7.63
N LEU A 11 -13.51 6.00 -6.68
CA LEU A 11 -13.64 5.77 -5.24
C LEU A 11 -14.55 6.79 -4.54
N HIS A 12 -15.13 7.76 -5.26
CA HIS A 12 -16.14 8.70 -4.76
C HIS A 12 -17.51 8.32 -5.33
N LEU A 13 -18.20 7.42 -4.62
CA LEU A 13 -19.66 7.33 -4.71
C LEU A 13 -20.26 8.29 -3.67
N ASP A 14 -21.21 9.07 -4.15
CA ASP A 14 -21.80 10.25 -3.53
C ASP A 14 -22.34 10.02 -2.10
N ALA A 15 -22.15 11.03 -1.26
CA ALA A 15 -22.94 11.22 -0.05
C ALA A 15 -23.49 12.65 -0.03
N GLU A 16 -24.35 12.96 -1.01
CA GLU A 16 -25.32 14.04 -0.89
C GLU A 16 -26.67 13.45 -0.49
N THR A 17 -27.11 13.74 0.73
CA THR A 17 -28.53 13.83 1.09
C THR A 17 -28.69 14.94 2.12
N SER A 18 -28.99 16.15 1.66
CA SER A 18 -29.75 17.13 2.44
C SER A 18 -31.23 16.85 2.18
N GLY A 19 -32.00 16.68 3.25
CA GLY A 19 -33.43 16.45 3.17
C GLY A 19 -34.18 17.72 2.79
N GLU A 20 -35.31 17.52 2.13
CA GLU A 20 -36.44 18.44 2.18
C GLU A 20 -37.73 17.60 2.18
N ASP A 21 -38.55 17.93 3.17
CA ASP A 21 -39.91 17.49 3.42
C ASP A 21 -40.79 17.91 2.24
N ASP A 22 -41.66 17.03 1.74
CA ASP A 22 -42.98 17.45 1.29
C ASP A 22 -43.97 16.28 1.18
N ARG A 23 -45.12 16.51 1.80
CA ARG A 23 -46.34 15.70 1.73
C ARG A 23 -46.95 15.83 0.34
N ALA A 24 -47.43 14.73 -0.25
CA ALA A 24 -48.81 14.61 -0.75
C ALA A 24 -49.08 13.28 -1.46
N ASP A 25 -50.23 12.73 -1.10
CA ASP A 25 -51.24 12.06 -1.91
C ASP A 25 -51.16 10.59 -2.36
N VAL A 26 -52.26 9.94 -1.93
CA VAL A 26 -52.81 8.62 -2.19
C VAL A 26 -53.34 8.53 -3.62
N ALA A 27 -53.06 7.42 -4.30
CA ALA A 27 -54.02 6.85 -5.25
C ALA A 27 -53.77 5.33 -5.41
N GLN A 28 -54.77 4.54 -5.01
CA GLN A 28 -54.94 3.15 -5.43
C GLN A 28 -55.36 3.11 -6.91
N VAL A 29 -54.81 2.17 -7.69
CA VAL A 29 -55.55 1.48 -8.76
C VAL A 29 -55.06 0.02 -8.85
N SER A 30 -56.05 -0.87 -8.91
CA SER A 30 -56.01 -2.34 -8.92
C SER A 30 -56.01 -2.96 -10.33
N SER A 31 -55.90 -4.30 -10.36
CA SER A 31 -56.22 -5.27 -11.44
C SER A 31 -55.07 -5.60 -12.40
N SER A 32 -54.86 -6.82 -12.90
CA SER A 32 -55.39 -8.18 -12.63
C SER A 32 -54.66 -9.18 -13.55
N ALA A 33 -54.49 -10.43 -13.08
CA ALA A 33 -54.32 -11.68 -13.86
C ALA A 33 -52.96 -11.85 -14.62
N GLU A 34 -52.33 -13.01 -14.80
CA GLU A 34 -52.80 -14.39 -14.86
C GLU A 34 -51.77 -15.39 -14.28
N GLU A 35 -52.33 -16.54 -13.90
CA GLU A 35 -51.74 -17.73 -13.31
C GLU A 35 -51.38 -18.73 -14.44
N THR A 36 -50.20 -19.36 -14.40
CA THR A 36 -50.03 -20.68 -15.01
C THR A 36 -49.01 -21.50 -14.23
N ALA A 37 -49.52 -22.52 -13.56
CA ALA A 37 -48.78 -23.57 -12.89
C ALA A 37 -48.50 -24.71 -13.87
N CYS A 38 -47.29 -25.28 -13.82
CA CYS A 38 -47.03 -26.66 -14.24
C CYS A 38 -46.25 -27.38 -13.15
N ARG A 39 -46.84 -28.48 -12.65
CA ARG A 39 -46.35 -29.38 -11.61
C ARG A 39 -45.46 -30.48 -12.21
N GLU A 40 -44.30 -30.70 -11.58
CA GLU A 40 -43.65 -31.98 -11.15
C GLU A 40 -43.37 -33.15 -12.15
N PRO A 41 -42.40 -34.07 -11.89
CA PRO A 41 -42.01 -34.57 -10.56
C PRO A 41 -40.51 -34.71 -10.21
N ALA A 42 -40.32 -34.81 -8.91
CA ALA A 42 -39.10 -35.16 -8.20
C ALA A 42 -38.58 -36.57 -8.57
N GLN A 43 -37.26 -36.70 -8.71
CA GLN A 43 -36.59 -37.99 -8.59
C GLN A 43 -35.77 -38.04 -7.30
N VAL A 44 -36.13 -39.05 -6.51
CA VAL A 44 -35.49 -39.55 -5.31
C VAL A 44 -34.15 -40.19 -5.70
N TYR A 45 -33.05 -39.81 -5.04
CA TYR A 45 -31.88 -40.68 -4.93
C TYR A 45 -31.33 -40.66 -3.50
N ASN A 46 -31.31 -41.84 -2.89
CA ASN A 46 -30.88 -42.09 -1.52
C ASN A 46 -29.34 -42.00 -1.38
N PRO A 47 -28.82 -41.65 -0.20
CA PRO A 47 -27.39 -41.50 0.05
C PRO A 47 -26.77 -42.86 0.38
N CYS A 48 -25.71 -43.25 -0.33
CA CYS A 48 -24.88 -44.37 0.09
C CYS A 48 -23.42 -43.94 0.26
N LYS A 49 -22.95 -44.21 1.47
CA LYS A 49 -21.61 -44.12 2.05
C LYS A 49 -20.47 -44.29 1.04
N PHE A 50 -19.53 -43.36 1.02
CA PHE A 50 -18.13 -43.68 0.74
C PHE A 50 -17.21 -42.96 1.72
N ASN A 51 -16.68 -43.76 2.63
CA ASN A 51 -15.60 -43.45 3.54
C ASN A 51 -14.31 -43.83 2.79
N GLN A 52 -13.45 -42.88 2.43
CA GLN A 52 -12.01 -43.10 2.23
C GLN A 52 -11.31 -41.77 2.01
N ALA A 53 -10.46 -41.41 2.96
CA ALA A 53 -9.51 -40.31 2.84
C ALA A 53 -8.46 -40.67 1.79
N HIS A 54 -8.45 -39.93 0.69
CA HIS A 54 -7.27 -39.84 -0.17
C HIS A 54 -6.63 -38.47 0.05
N THR A 55 -5.50 -38.49 0.75
CA THR A 55 -4.55 -37.38 0.79
C THR A 55 -4.07 -37.12 -0.63
N LEU A 56 -4.57 -36.06 -1.25
CA LEU A 56 -4.01 -35.57 -2.50
C LEU A 56 -2.71 -34.84 -2.17
N ILE A 57 -1.59 -35.56 -2.22
CA ILE A 57 -0.26 -34.96 -2.27
C ILE A 57 -0.14 -34.32 -3.65
N VAL A 58 -0.39 -33.02 -3.74
CA VAL A 58 0.00 -32.23 -4.91
C VAL A 58 1.53 -32.10 -4.83
N VAL A 59 2.23 -32.99 -5.53
CA VAL A 59 3.65 -32.80 -5.84
C VAL A 59 3.71 -31.66 -6.85
N ILE A 60 3.96 -30.45 -6.38
CA ILE A 60 4.31 -29.32 -7.26
C ILE A 60 5.70 -29.64 -7.80
N PRO A 61 5.89 -29.87 -9.11
CA PRO A 61 7.22 -30.02 -9.67
C PRO A 61 7.97 -28.72 -9.42
N LYS A 62 9.20 -28.87 -8.89
CA LYS A 62 10.15 -27.79 -8.69
C LYS A 62 10.41 -27.16 -10.07
N LEU A 63 9.71 -26.08 -10.41
CA LEU A 63 10.05 -25.28 -11.58
C LEU A 63 11.42 -24.67 -11.32
N GLN A 64 12.44 -25.26 -11.93
CA GLN A 64 13.70 -24.57 -12.17
C GLN A 64 13.37 -23.44 -13.16
N PHE A 65 13.22 -22.23 -12.63
CA PHE A 65 13.33 -21.04 -13.45
C PHE A 65 14.78 -20.92 -13.91
N VAL A 66 15.03 -21.35 -15.14
CA VAL A 66 16.14 -20.82 -15.93
C VAL A 66 15.80 -19.36 -16.21
N SER A 67 16.40 -18.46 -15.44
CA SER A 67 16.38 -17.04 -15.73
C SER A 67 17.31 -16.77 -16.91
N ASN A 68 16.78 -16.85 -18.12
CA ASN A 68 17.31 -16.11 -19.24
C ASN A 68 16.16 -15.27 -19.80
N ASP A 69 16.47 -14.03 -20.17
CA ASP A 69 15.59 -13.03 -20.79
C ASP A 69 14.96 -12.01 -19.83
N PHE A 70 15.80 -11.35 -19.02
CA PHE A 70 15.62 -9.92 -18.73
C PHE A 70 16.95 -9.25 -18.32
N ILE A 71 17.96 -9.33 -19.20
CA ILE A 71 19.13 -8.45 -19.12
C ILE A 71 18.79 -7.19 -19.92
N GLY A 72 17.92 -6.36 -19.36
CA GLY A 72 17.96 -4.93 -19.64
C GLY A 72 19.12 -4.37 -18.82
N ASN A 73 20.01 -3.59 -19.44
CA ASN A 73 21.19 -2.99 -18.81
C ASN A 73 20.80 -2.25 -17.52
N PHE A 74 20.91 -2.93 -16.37
CA PHE A 74 20.97 -2.29 -15.07
C PHE A 74 22.33 -1.62 -14.99
N ILE A 75 22.34 -0.30 -14.99
CA ILE A 75 23.51 0.48 -14.62
C ILE A 75 23.50 0.52 -13.09
N PRO A 76 24.35 -0.27 -12.39
CA PRO A 76 24.54 -0.06 -10.96
C PRO A 76 25.06 1.36 -10.73
N CYS A 77 24.64 2.00 -9.63
CA CYS A 77 25.24 3.25 -9.15
C CYS A 77 26.73 3.03 -8.87
N THR A 78 27.57 3.20 -9.89
CA THR A 78 29.02 3.26 -9.73
C THR A 78 29.44 4.70 -9.90
N ASP A 79 29.66 5.38 -8.79
CA ASP A 79 30.43 6.61 -8.82
C ASP A 79 31.93 6.27 -8.89
N LYS A 80 32.66 6.99 -9.75
CA LYS A 80 34.07 6.75 -10.04
C LYS A 80 34.93 7.44 -8.99
N THR A 81 35.60 6.67 -8.13
CA THR A 81 36.90 7.07 -7.58
C THR A 81 37.76 5.84 -7.31
N GLU A 82 38.86 5.71 -8.05
CA GLU A 82 39.93 4.75 -7.78
C GLU A 82 40.94 5.32 -6.79
N GLN A 83 41.15 4.55 -5.73
CA GLN A 83 42.40 4.20 -5.04
C GLN A 83 43.03 5.07 -3.94
N ASN A 84 43.10 4.39 -2.79
CA ASN A 84 44.13 4.41 -1.74
C ASN A 84 44.21 5.63 -0.82
N ASP A 85 43.54 5.51 0.32
CA ASP A 85 44.18 5.76 1.61
C ASP A 85 43.62 4.82 2.70
N LYS A 86 44.52 4.16 3.43
CA LYS A 86 44.19 3.36 4.62
C LYS A 86 43.77 4.32 5.73
N VAL A 87 42.48 4.57 5.87
CA VAL A 87 41.94 5.20 7.08
C VAL A 87 41.62 4.08 8.08
N ILE A 88 42.50 3.92 9.07
CA ILE A 88 42.18 3.17 10.29
C ILE A 88 41.21 4.04 11.08
N ILE A 89 39.91 3.73 11.02
CA ILE A 89 38.91 4.35 11.90
C ILE A 89 38.80 3.46 13.14
N ASN A 90 39.41 3.92 14.23
CA ASN A 90 39.14 3.38 15.55
C ASN A 90 37.74 3.84 15.96
N TYR A 91 36.78 2.92 16.01
CA TYR A 91 35.48 3.17 16.62
C TYR A 91 35.62 2.97 18.13
N GLU A 92 35.78 4.07 18.85
CA GLU A 92 35.59 4.08 20.30
C GLU A 92 34.14 3.73 20.64
N GLU A 93 33.96 2.85 21.62
CA GLU A 93 32.68 2.37 22.15
C GLU A 93 31.83 3.54 22.69
N GLY A 94 31.05 4.15 21.80
CA GLY A 94 29.96 5.05 22.15
C GLY A 94 28.66 4.25 22.24
N THR A 95 28.27 3.91 23.46
CA THR A 95 26.96 3.36 23.90
C THR A 95 25.85 3.45 22.84
N LEU A 96 25.75 2.41 22.00
CA LEU A 96 24.58 2.14 21.19
C LEU A 96 23.49 1.68 22.16
N VAL A 97 22.57 2.59 22.49
CA VAL A 97 21.30 2.21 23.10
C VAL A 97 20.55 1.38 22.07
N SER A 98 20.78 0.07 22.11
CA SER A 98 19.96 -0.92 21.43
C SER A 98 18.56 -0.84 22.03
N SER A 99 17.71 0.02 21.48
CA SER A 99 16.28 -0.15 21.60
C SER A 99 15.86 -1.26 20.65
N SER A 100 16.32 -2.48 20.89
CA SER A 100 15.80 -3.70 20.29
C SER A 100 14.39 -3.94 20.82
N GLY A 101 13.45 -3.08 20.43
CA GLY A 101 12.06 -3.47 20.40
C GLY A 101 11.94 -4.47 19.26
N ASP A 102 12.04 -5.77 19.53
CA ASP A 102 11.80 -6.80 18.52
C ASP A 102 10.37 -6.60 17.97
N TYR A 103 10.27 -5.98 16.80
CA TYR A 103 9.02 -5.82 16.07
C TYR A 103 8.63 -7.18 15.52
N LYS A 104 7.84 -7.94 16.28
CA LYS A 104 7.39 -9.26 15.84
C LYS A 104 6.46 -9.12 14.63
N MET A 105 6.80 -9.82 13.55
CA MET A 105 6.09 -9.75 12.26
C MET A 105 5.94 -8.30 11.79
N PRO A 106 7.05 -7.60 11.52
CA PRO A 106 7.02 -6.18 11.26
C PRO A 106 6.32 -5.88 9.93
N LEU A 107 5.57 -4.78 9.93
CA LEU A 107 5.10 -4.14 8.70
C LEU A 107 5.91 -2.88 8.50
N VAL A 108 6.48 -2.75 7.30
CA VAL A 108 7.22 -1.56 6.88
C VAL A 108 6.28 -0.75 6.00
N TRP A 109 5.85 0.39 6.51
CA TRP A 109 4.94 1.29 5.85
C TRP A 109 5.73 2.30 5.05
N ILE A 110 5.48 2.37 3.75
CA ILE A 110 6.10 3.35 2.86
C ILE A 110 4.98 3.97 2.03
N ASP A 111 5.09 5.27 1.84
CA ASP A 111 4.28 6.07 0.92
C ASP A 111 5.25 6.94 0.11
N LEU A 112 4.95 7.09 -1.17
CA LEU A 112 5.74 7.89 -2.10
C LEU A 112 4.86 9.00 -2.67
N GLU A 113 5.44 10.19 -2.79
CA GLU A 113 4.92 11.20 -3.71
C GLU A 113 5.71 11.14 -5.01
N MET A 114 5.02 11.19 -6.16
CA MET A 114 5.64 11.04 -7.49
C MET A 114 5.19 12.16 -8.43
N THR A 115 5.94 12.31 -9.52
CA THR A 115 5.57 13.23 -10.62
C THR A 115 4.34 12.75 -11.42
N GLY A 116 3.91 11.51 -11.21
CA GLY A 116 2.81 10.85 -11.88
C GLY A 116 2.84 9.33 -11.64
N LEU A 117 2.03 8.58 -12.39
CA LEU A 117 1.83 7.13 -12.20
C LEU A 117 2.45 6.25 -13.30
N ASP A 118 3.11 6.83 -14.30
CA ASP A 118 3.78 6.09 -15.36
C ASP A 118 5.24 5.83 -14.99
N ILE A 119 5.48 4.61 -14.52
CA ILE A 119 6.79 4.11 -14.12
C ILE A 119 7.89 4.33 -15.17
N LYS A 120 7.58 4.48 -16.46
CA LYS A 120 8.59 4.69 -17.50
C LYS A 120 9.16 6.10 -17.49
N LYS A 121 8.34 7.10 -17.15
CA LYS A 121 8.68 8.53 -17.23
C LYS A 121 8.76 9.21 -15.86
N ASP A 122 7.92 8.81 -14.92
CA ASP A 122 7.71 9.53 -13.66
C ASP A 122 8.74 9.16 -12.61
N ARG A 123 9.03 10.10 -11.70
CA ARG A 123 10.08 10.02 -10.69
C ARG A 123 9.54 10.19 -9.28
N ILE A 124 10.31 9.74 -8.29
CA ILE A 124 9.99 9.86 -6.87
C ILE A 124 10.38 11.27 -6.39
N LEU A 125 9.47 11.93 -5.67
CA LEU A 125 9.62 13.28 -5.11
C LEU A 125 9.78 13.26 -3.60
N GLU A 126 9.04 12.38 -2.92
CA GLU A 126 9.10 12.22 -1.46
C GLU A 126 9.00 10.73 -1.12
N ILE A 127 9.69 10.32 -0.06
CA ILE A 127 9.55 9.00 0.55
C ILE A 127 9.49 9.14 2.06
N ALA A 128 8.48 8.52 2.67
CA ALA A 128 8.38 8.38 4.12
C ALA A 128 8.37 6.91 4.53
N CYS A 129 8.79 6.64 5.77
CA CYS A 129 8.79 5.29 6.31
C CYS A 129 8.35 5.24 7.78
N ILE A 130 7.47 4.30 8.12
CA ILE A 130 7.12 3.93 9.50
C ILE A 130 7.23 2.42 9.65
N ILE A 131 7.75 1.93 10.77
CA ILE A 131 7.72 0.50 11.10
C ILE A 131 6.73 0.27 12.22
N THR A 132 5.84 -0.71 12.04
CA THR A 132 4.89 -1.16 13.07
C THR A 132 5.11 -2.63 13.42
N ASP A 133 4.64 -3.05 14.59
CA ASP A 133 4.53 -4.48 14.88
C ASP A 133 3.31 -5.07 14.15
N GLY A 134 3.28 -6.40 13.99
CA GLY A 134 2.19 -7.05 13.25
C GLY A 134 0.79 -6.90 13.87
N LYS A 135 0.67 -6.24 15.03
CA LYS A 135 -0.59 -5.93 15.71
C LYS A 135 -1.01 -4.47 15.61
N LEU A 136 -0.19 -3.60 15.02
CA LEU A 136 -0.41 -2.15 14.92
C LEU A 136 -0.52 -1.48 16.31
N THR A 137 0.24 -1.98 17.28
CA THR A 137 0.26 -1.47 18.67
C THR A 137 1.50 -0.64 18.96
N LYS A 138 2.62 -0.98 18.34
CA LYS A 138 3.87 -0.23 18.42
C LYS A 138 4.20 0.30 17.05
N GLN A 139 4.76 1.51 17.00
CA GLN A 139 5.30 2.10 15.78
C GLN A 139 6.54 2.92 16.07
N ILE A 140 7.40 3.07 15.06
CA ILE A 140 8.53 3.99 15.07
C ILE A 140 8.58 4.72 13.74
N GLU A 141 8.65 6.05 13.80
CA GLU A 141 8.80 6.91 12.64
C GLU A 141 10.24 6.88 12.15
N GLY A 142 10.39 6.71 10.85
CA GLY A 142 11.67 6.69 10.15
C GLY A 142 11.90 7.98 9.36
N PRO A 143 12.74 7.90 8.31
CA PRO A 143 12.99 9.04 7.43
C PRO A 143 11.71 9.55 6.75
N ASP A 144 11.62 10.87 6.60
CA ASP A 144 10.68 11.62 5.76
C ASP A 144 11.54 12.52 4.85
N LEU A 145 11.79 12.07 3.63
CA LEU A 145 12.84 12.58 2.75
C LEU A 145 12.25 13.12 1.47
N VAL A 146 12.60 14.36 1.13
CA VAL A 146 12.31 14.96 -0.18
C VAL A 146 13.52 14.76 -1.09
N ILE A 147 13.26 14.28 -2.29
CA ILE A 147 14.28 13.87 -3.25
C ILE A 147 14.38 14.92 -4.35
N SER A 148 15.62 15.31 -4.66
CA SER A 148 15.93 16.27 -5.72
C SER A 148 15.51 15.75 -7.09
N GLN A 149 14.81 16.58 -7.86
CA GLN A 149 14.51 16.36 -9.27
C GLN A 149 14.70 17.66 -10.05
N SER A 150 15.00 17.55 -11.35
CA SER A 150 15.19 18.74 -12.19
C SER A 150 13.90 19.53 -12.35
N LYS A 151 14.03 20.84 -12.58
CA LYS A 151 12.89 21.71 -12.89
C LYS A 151 12.12 21.19 -14.11
N ASP A 152 12.82 20.74 -15.15
CA ASP A 152 12.19 20.15 -16.34
C ASP A 152 11.33 18.92 -16.01
N CYS A 153 11.74 18.10 -15.04
CA CYS A 153 10.94 16.96 -14.58
C CYS A 153 9.62 17.43 -13.96
N LEU A 154 9.67 18.45 -13.10
CA LEU A 154 8.51 19.03 -12.43
C LEU A 154 7.58 19.77 -13.39
N ASP A 155 8.15 20.50 -14.35
CA ASP A 155 7.39 21.22 -15.39
C ASP A 155 6.62 20.25 -16.31
N ASN A 156 7.06 19.00 -16.42
CA ASN A 156 6.41 17.96 -17.25
C ASN A 156 5.39 17.10 -16.48
N MET A 157 5.13 17.39 -15.21
CA MET A 157 4.03 16.80 -14.45
C MET A 157 2.68 17.12 -15.08
N ASP A 158 1.69 16.24 -14.85
CA ASP A 158 0.31 16.57 -15.21
C ASP A 158 -0.26 17.69 -14.30
N GLU A 159 -1.39 18.27 -14.74
CA GLU A 159 -1.99 19.42 -14.06
C GLU A 159 -2.43 19.10 -12.62
N TRP A 160 -2.84 17.86 -12.38
CA TRP A 160 -3.26 17.41 -11.06
C TRP A 160 -2.06 17.41 -10.12
N CYS A 161 -0.95 16.78 -10.52
CA CYS A 161 0.29 16.73 -9.74
C CYS A 161 0.85 18.12 -9.49
N LYS A 162 0.88 18.99 -10.51
CA LYS A 162 1.34 20.39 -10.35
C LYS A 162 0.54 21.15 -9.30
N THR A 163 -0.79 21.03 -9.34
CA THR A 163 -1.66 21.73 -8.40
C THR A 163 -1.46 21.22 -6.98
N HIS A 164 -1.47 19.91 -6.78
CA HIS A 164 -1.40 19.31 -5.44
C HIS A 164 -0.02 19.48 -4.80
N HIS A 165 1.06 19.21 -5.55
CA HIS A 165 2.43 19.35 -5.05
C HIS A 165 2.84 20.80 -4.82
N SER A 166 2.26 21.74 -5.58
CA SER A 166 2.42 23.18 -5.30
C SER A 166 1.68 23.57 -4.02
N ALA A 167 0.43 23.15 -3.85
CA ALA A 167 -0.38 23.47 -2.67
C ALA A 167 0.19 22.89 -1.36
N SER A 168 0.82 21.71 -1.41
CA SER A 168 1.49 21.10 -0.25
C SER A 168 2.89 21.68 0.02
N GLY A 169 3.41 22.52 -0.89
CA GLY A 169 4.79 23.05 -0.84
C GLY A 169 5.86 22.04 -1.23
N LEU A 170 5.48 20.83 -1.68
CA LEU A 170 6.42 19.79 -2.09
C LEU A 170 7.27 20.21 -3.29
N THR A 171 6.70 20.87 -4.29
CA THR A 171 7.43 21.31 -5.49
C THR A 171 8.65 22.18 -5.15
N GLU A 172 8.48 23.14 -4.22
CA GLU A 172 9.57 24.02 -3.78
C GLU A 172 10.63 23.24 -3.00
N ARG A 173 10.20 22.33 -2.11
CA ARG A 173 11.13 21.49 -1.34
C ARG A 173 11.95 20.56 -2.24
N VAL A 174 11.38 20.06 -3.33
CA VAL A 174 12.10 19.23 -4.32
C VAL A 174 13.19 20.05 -5.01
N LEU A 175 12.88 21.29 -5.42
CA LEU A 175 13.86 22.18 -6.05
C LEU A 175 15.00 22.59 -5.11
N GLN A 176 14.71 22.65 -3.81
CA GLN A 176 15.70 22.97 -2.77
C GLN A 176 16.46 21.74 -2.25
N SER A 177 16.01 20.52 -2.58
CA SER A 177 16.63 19.30 -2.09
C SER A 177 17.93 18.99 -2.83
N GLU A 178 18.93 18.53 -2.08
CA GLU A 178 20.19 18.01 -2.60
C GLU A 178 20.27 16.48 -2.50
N LEU A 179 19.25 15.83 -1.93
CA LEU A 179 19.23 14.36 -1.75
C LEU A 179 18.90 13.66 -3.06
N SER A 180 19.75 12.73 -3.47
CA SER A 180 19.47 11.85 -4.61
C SER A 180 18.55 10.68 -4.22
N GLU A 181 17.97 10.01 -5.23
CA GLU A 181 17.21 8.76 -5.01
C GLU A 181 18.06 7.68 -4.32
N CYS A 182 19.38 7.65 -4.60
CA CYS A 182 20.32 6.69 -3.99
C CYS A 182 20.56 7.01 -2.51
N ASP A 183 20.71 8.29 -2.16
CA ASP A 183 20.89 8.70 -0.76
C ASP A 183 19.63 8.42 0.07
N ALA A 184 18.46 8.68 -0.52
CA ALA A 184 17.18 8.37 0.11
C ALA A 184 16.98 6.86 0.27
N GLU A 185 17.30 6.06 -0.75
CA GLU A 185 17.28 4.59 -0.67
C GLU A 185 18.13 4.09 0.49
N ALA A 186 19.39 4.54 0.58
CA ALA A 186 20.33 4.10 1.62
C ALA A 186 19.81 4.42 3.02
N GLN A 187 19.30 5.64 3.24
CA GLN A 187 18.78 6.07 4.55
C GLN A 187 17.56 5.25 4.99
N VAL A 188 16.61 5.01 4.09
CA VAL A 188 15.41 4.22 4.40
C VAL A 188 15.79 2.75 4.62
N LEU A 189 16.67 2.20 3.80
CA LEU A 189 17.15 0.83 3.94
C LEU A 189 17.89 0.60 5.27
N ASP A 190 18.76 1.53 5.66
CA ASP A 190 19.47 1.47 6.94
C ASP A 190 18.54 1.63 8.13
N PHE A 191 17.49 2.45 8.01
CA PHE A 191 16.44 2.52 9.02
C PHE A 191 15.71 1.18 9.16
N VAL A 192 15.30 0.56 8.06
CA VAL A 192 14.60 -0.74 8.10
C VAL A 192 15.49 -1.84 8.67
N ARG A 193 16.75 -1.92 8.25
CA ARG A 193 17.72 -2.92 8.74
C ARG A 193 17.98 -2.82 10.24
N ARG A 194 17.99 -1.60 10.80
CA ARG A 194 18.19 -1.39 12.24
C ARG A 194 17.04 -1.89 13.10
N HIS A 195 15.82 -1.93 12.58
CA HIS A 195 14.61 -2.22 13.35
C HIS A 195 13.94 -3.55 13.00
N VAL A 196 14.31 -4.17 11.88
CA VAL A 196 13.82 -5.48 11.45
C VAL A 196 14.93 -6.51 11.66
N SER A 197 14.93 -7.14 12.84
CA SER A 197 15.96 -8.05 13.32
C SER A 197 15.83 -9.49 12.78
N SER A 198 14.65 -9.93 12.33
CA SER A 198 14.46 -11.27 11.76
C SER A 198 13.23 -11.39 10.85
N GLY A 199 13.37 -12.21 9.80
CA GLY A 199 12.32 -12.48 8.82
C GLY A 199 12.27 -11.48 7.67
N THR A 200 11.50 -11.81 6.63
CA THR A 200 11.24 -10.91 5.50
C THR A 200 10.11 -9.94 5.89
N PRO A 201 10.36 -8.63 6.02
CA PRO A 201 9.30 -7.68 6.31
C PRO A 201 8.28 -7.63 5.17
N LEU A 202 7.03 -7.29 5.49
CA LEU A 202 6.02 -7.00 4.48
C LEU A 202 5.91 -5.49 4.30
N LEU A 203 5.90 -5.07 3.03
CA LEU A 203 5.56 -3.71 2.66
C LEU A 203 4.06 -3.47 2.89
N ALA A 204 3.72 -2.34 3.50
CA ALA A 204 2.35 -1.96 3.84
C ALA A 204 2.05 -0.52 3.43
N GLY A 205 0.79 -0.24 3.10
CA GLY A 205 0.34 1.10 2.72
C GLY A 205 -0.99 1.05 1.97
N ASN A 206 -1.54 2.21 1.61
CA ASN A 206 -2.71 2.29 0.75
C ASN A 206 -2.28 2.25 -0.72
N SER A 207 -2.81 1.30 -1.49
CA SER A 207 -2.45 1.15 -2.91
C SER A 207 -0.95 0.91 -3.13
N VAL A 208 -0.29 0.34 -2.11
CA VAL A 208 1.18 0.25 -1.99
C VAL A 208 1.85 -0.59 -3.08
N TYR A 209 1.06 -1.32 -3.85
CA TYR A 209 1.53 -1.95 -5.08
C TYR A 209 2.15 -0.94 -6.05
N VAL A 210 1.59 0.28 -6.15
CA VAL A 210 2.13 1.33 -7.02
C VAL A 210 3.50 1.77 -6.51
N ASP A 211 3.63 2.03 -5.20
CA ASP A 211 4.91 2.38 -4.58
C ASP A 211 5.95 1.30 -4.82
N LEU A 212 5.58 0.03 -4.65
CA LEU A 212 6.47 -1.10 -4.90
C LEU A 212 7.00 -1.13 -6.34
N LEU A 213 6.22 -0.70 -7.34
CA LEU A 213 6.70 -0.60 -8.73
C LEU A 213 7.78 0.48 -8.88
N PHE A 214 7.60 1.63 -8.22
CA PHE A 214 8.59 2.71 -8.20
C PHE A 214 9.85 2.30 -7.45
N LEU A 215 9.71 1.68 -6.27
CA LEU A 215 10.83 1.14 -5.51
C LEU A 215 11.63 0.14 -6.35
N LYS A 216 10.98 -0.82 -7.02
CA LYS A 216 11.68 -1.80 -7.87
C LYS A 216 12.52 -1.17 -8.98
N LYS A 217 12.12 0.00 -9.50
CA LYS A 217 12.85 0.69 -10.57
C LYS A 217 13.93 1.63 -10.03
N TYR A 218 13.61 2.45 -9.04
CA TYR A 218 14.45 3.57 -8.61
C TYR A 218 15.17 3.32 -7.28
N MET A 219 14.68 2.39 -6.47
CA MET A 219 15.26 1.98 -5.18
C MET A 219 15.31 0.44 -5.06
N PRO A 220 16.05 -0.24 -5.96
CA PRO A 220 16.01 -1.70 -6.08
C PRO A 220 16.59 -2.45 -4.87
N GLN A 221 17.57 -1.89 -4.16
CA GLN A 221 18.14 -2.49 -2.95
C GLN A 221 17.14 -2.46 -1.80
N LEU A 222 16.39 -1.36 -1.67
CA LEU A 222 15.28 -1.27 -0.72
C LEU A 222 14.14 -2.22 -1.13
N ALA A 223 13.75 -2.26 -2.40
CA ALA A 223 12.71 -3.17 -2.87
C ALA A 223 13.05 -4.66 -2.63
N ALA A 224 14.32 -5.02 -2.72
CA ALA A 224 14.80 -6.40 -2.59
C ALA A 224 14.61 -7.01 -1.19
N ILE A 225 14.42 -6.19 -0.15
CA ILE A 225 14.19 -6.72 1.21
C ILE A 225 12.74 -7.17 1.44
N PHE A 226 11.81 -6.74 0.57
CA PHE A 226 10.38 -7.02 0.73
C PHE A 226 9.97 -8.31 0.01
N SER A 227 8.93 -8.97 0.56
CA SER A 227 8.24 -10.05 -0.13
C SER A 227 7.45 -9.53 -1.34
N HIS A 228 7.12 -10.43 -2.27
CA HIS A 228 6.13 -10.15 -3.31
C HIS A 228 4.71 -10.02 -2.72
N VAL A 229 4.49 -10.54 -1.51
CA VAL A 229 3.26 -10.33 -0.74
C VAL A 229 3.33 -8.98 -0.04
N ILE A 230 2.28 -8.18 -0.18
CA ILE A 230 2.14 -6.85 0.41
C ILE A 230 0.88 -6.77 1.27
N VAL A 231 0.85 -5.83 2.20
CA VAL A 231 -0.34 -5.46 2.98
C VAL A 231 -0.93 -4.19 2.39
N ASP A 232 -1.83 -4.35 1.43
CA ASP A 232 -2.51 -3.24 0.77
C ASP A 232 -3.82 -2.89 1.47
N VAL A 233 -3.85 -1.75 2.18
CA VAL A 233 -5.01 -1.25 2.91
C VAL A 233 -6.18 -0.94 1.97
N SER A 234 -5.89 -0.50 0.74
CA SER A 234 -6.92 -0.21 -0.27
C SER A 234 -7.67 -1.46 -0.70
N SER A 235 -7.02 -2.64 -0.66
CA SER A 235 -7.71 -3.92 -0.88
C SER A 235 -8.75 -4.19 0.20
N VAL A 236 -8.41 -3.95 1.47
CA VAL A 236 -9.34 -4.10 2.61
C VAL A 236 -10.47 -3.08 2.53
N MET A 237 -10.16 -1.82 2.22
CA MET A 237 -11.14 -0.77 1.97
C MET A 237 -12.14 -1.19 0.87
N ALA A 238 -11.66 -1.72 -0.26
CA ALA A 238 -12.51 -2.14 -1.37
C ALA A 238 -13.49 -3.26 -0.97
N LEU A 239 -13.06 -4.19 -0.10
CA LEU A 239 -13.95 -5.20 0.48
C LEU A 239 -14.92 -4.60 1.49
N CYS A 240 -14.47 -3.68 2.34
CA CYS A 240 -15.29 -2.98 3.33
C CYS A 240 -16.45 -2.22 2.68
N VAL A 241 -16.19 -1.49 1.60
CA VAL A 241 -17.23 -0.77 0.82
C VAL A 241 -18.35 -1.72 0.37
N ARG A 242 -18.01 -2.96 -0.02
CA ARG A 242 -18.95 -3.92 -0.60
C ARG A 242 -19.68 -4.75 0.46
N TRP A 243 -18.97 -5.17 1.49
CA TRP A 243 -19.47 -6.15 2.46
C TRP A 243 -19.93 -5.52 3.77
N TYR A 244 -19.40 -4.34 4.11
CA TYR A 244 -19.59 -3.65 5.39
C TYR A 244 -19.86 -2.14 5.19
N PRO A 245 -20.90 -1.75 4.41
CA PRO A 245 -21.12 -0.35 4.04
C PRO A 245 -21.45 0.56 5.24
N LYS A 246 -21.95 0.01 6.36
CA LYS A 246 -22.22 0.78 7.59
C LYS A 246 -20.92 1.14 8.30
N GLU A 247 -20.00 0.20 8.37
CA GLU A 247 -18.68 0.35 8.95
C GLU A 247 -17.82 1.27 8.07
N ARG A 248 -17.96 1.20 6.74
CA ARG A 248 -17.27 2.11 5.83
C ARG A 248 -17.60 3.58 6.07
N LYS A 249 -18.85 3.90 6.42
CA LYS A 249 -19.28 5.29 6.74
C LYS A 249 -18.63 5.84 8.02
N GLN A 250 -18.16 4.96 8.89
CA GLN A 250 -17.54 5.30 10.17
C GLN A 250 -15.99 5.25 10.11
N THR A 251 -15.41 4.86 8.98
CA THR A 251 -13.96 4.90 8.77
C THR A 251 -13.44 6.34 8.96
N PRO A 252 -12.31 6.54 9.66
CA PRO A 252 -11.69 7.84 9.83
C PRO A 252 -11.55 8.57 8.48
N ARG A 253 -11.91 9.86 8.46
CA ARG A 253 -11.73 10.68 7.26
C ARG A 253 -10.26 11.06 7.14
N LYS A 254 -9.70 10.78 5.96
CA LYS A 254 -8.38 11.25 5.55
C LYS A 254 -8.39 12.76 5.38
N GLN A 255 -7.41 13.45 5.95
CA GLN A 255 -7.19 14.88 5.78
C GLN A 255 -6.60 15.18 4.40
N LYS A 256 -5.94 14.19 3.78
CA LYS A 256 -5.33 14.28 2.45
C LYS A 256 -4.36 15.46 2.36
N ALA A 257 -3.39 15.49 3.26
CA ALA A 257 -2.35 16.52 3.27
C ALA A 257 -1.39 16.41 2.07
N HIS A 258 -1.40 15.27 1.35
CA HIS A 258 -0.54 14.99 0.19
C HIS A 258 0.94 15.13 0.56
N ARG A 259 1.29 14.43 1.63
CA ARG A 259 2.60 14.41 2.27
C ARG A 259 2.81 13.01 2.82
N ALA A 260 3.89 12.37 2.39
CA ALA A 260 4.05 10.93 2.53
C ALA A 260 3.93 10.44 3.99
N MET A 261 4.53 11.16 4.94
CA MET A 261 4.47 10.77 6.36
C MET A 261 3.06 10.84 6.95
N ASP A 262 2.28 11.86 6.58
CA ASP A 262 0.92 12.03 7.06
C ASP A 262 0.00 10.97 6.44
N ASP A 263 0.17 10.69 5.14
CA ASP A 263 -0.59 9.66 4.43
C ASP A 263 -0.32 8.25 4.98
N ILE A 264 0.92 7.94 5.42
CA ILE A 264 1.21 6.69 6.15
C ILE A 264 0.44 6.63 7.47
N LYS A 265 0.47 7.70 8.28
CA LYS A 265 -0.22 7.73 9.59
C LYS A 265 -1.72 7.52 9.42
N GLU A 266 -2.32 8.12 8.40
CA GLU A 266 -3.72 7.91 8.04
C GLU A 266 -3.99 6.47 7.59
N SER A 267 -3.09 5.88 6.81
CA SER A 267 -3.18 4.49 6.35
C SER A 267 -3.12 3.48 7.50
N ILE A 268 -2.25 3.72 8.49
CA ILE A 268 -2.17 2.91 9.72
C ILE A 268 -3.48 3.02 10.53
N ALA A 269 -3.99 4.24 10.71
CA ALA A 269 -5.24 4.48 11.42
C ALA A 269 -6.43 3.80 10.72
N GLU A 270 -6.48 3.86 9.39
CA GLU A 270 -7.47 3.17 8.57
C GLU A 270 -7.41 1.65 8.72
N LEU A 271 -6.22 1.03 8.61
CA LEU A 271 -6.09 -0.42 8.78
C LEU A 271 -6.44 -0.87 10.19
N LYS A 272 -6.06 -0.08 11.21
CA LYS A 272 -6.43 -0.33 12.61
C LYS A 272 -7.94 -0.30 12.80
N TYR A 273 -8.63 0.66 12.17
CA TYR A 273 -10.09 0.70 12.16
C TYR A 273 -10.69 -0.57 11.53
N TYR A 274 -10.20 -1.02 10.37
CA TYR A 274 -10.70 -2.25 9.76
C TYR A 274 -10.46 -3.47 10.63
N LYS A 275 -9.26 -3.61 11.19
CA LYS A 275 -8.90 -4.69 12.12
C LYS A 275 -9.88 -4.82 13.29
N ASP A 276 -10.36 -3.68 13.81
CA ASP A 276 -11.21 -3.67 15.00
C ASP A 276 -12.71 -3.79 14.67
N ASN A 277 -13.14 -3.51 13.44
CA ASN A 277 -14.57 -3.43 13.08
C ASN A 277 -15.06 -4.50 12.09
N ILE A 278 -14.23 -4.95 11.14
CA ILE A 278 -14.69 -5.87 10.07
C ILE A 278 -14.00 -7.23 10.09
N PHE A 279 -12.90 -7.37 10.84
CA PHE A 279 -12.27 -8.67 11.05
C PHE A 279 -12.84 -9.35 12.28
N LYS A 280 -12.85 -10.69 12.25
CA LYS A 280 -13.30 -11.50 13.39
C LYS A 280 -12.46 -11.17 14.64
N PRO A 281 -13.07 -10.85 15.78
CA PRO A 281 -12.33 -10.61 17.02
C PRO A 281 -11.51 -11.82 17.42
N GLN A 282 -10.26 -11.58 17.83
CA GLN A 282 -9.40 -12.62 18.40
C GLN A 282 -9.89 -12.92 19.81
N LYS A 283 -10.44 -14.12 20.05
CA LYS A 283 -10.78 -14.56 21.41
C LYS A 283 -9.48 -14.82 22.17
N SER A 284 -9.29 -14.22 23.34
CA SER A 284 -8.25 -14.69 24.25
C SER A 284 -8.61 -16.11 24.67
N LYS A 285 -7.68 -17.05 24.46
CA LYS A 285 -7.78 -18.36 25.11
C LYS A 285 -7.62 -18.09 26.61
N ARG A 286 -8.74 -18.10 27.33
CA ARG A 286 -8.76 -18.19 28.79
C ARG A 286 -8.36 -19.60 29.22
#